data_AF-A0A535CSP6-F1
#
_entry.id   AF-A0A535CSP6-F1
#
_cell.length_a   1.000
_cell.length_b   1.000
_cell.length_c   1.000
_cell.angle_alpha   90.00
_cell.angle_beta   90.00
_cell.angle_gamma   90.00
#
_symmetry.space_group_name_H-M   'P 1'
#
loop_
_entity.id
_entity.type
_entity.pdbx_description
1 polymer ?
#
loop_
_entity_poly.entity_id
_entity_poly.type
_entity_poly.pdbx_seq_one_letter_code
_entity_poly.pdbx_strand_id
1 'polypeptide(L)'
;MSRTSAPGIRLESVRRKSGGRIHLTPRVPKSGPVTTLCGQILDSSTYVEVEEAADCANCIRRSRDASRISSAFFEQEEGSELLRLSLEQARFRKPAPRDTPASAKPSARPVVVPPAPAVPDQVGELVTLGFKAAGNGVWRSPGGVVVRMAGKGKEKFAELVFDGAVVATRLDDGMRLRAGDVEVTNTAGDVQVRIKRS
;
A
#
# COMPACT_ATOMS: atom_id res chain seq x y z
N MET A 1 -12.66 -27.85 -15.74
CA MET A 1 -11.31 -27.59 -16.28
C MET A 1 -10.72 -26.37 -15.59
N SER A 2 -9.52 -26.51 -15.03
CA SER A 2 -8.93 -25.60 -14.03
C SER A 2 -8.63 -24.20 -14.59
N ARG A 3 -9.24 -23.18 -13.95
CA ARG A 3 -9.01 -21.75 -14.19
C ARG A 3 -7.81 -21.32 -13.35
N THR A 4 -6.60 -21.34 -13.90
CA THR A 4 -5.38 -21.09 -13.13
C THR A 4 -5.20 -19.59 -12.87
N SER A 5 -5.56 -19.15 -11.67
CA SER A 5 -5.10 -17.89 -11.06
C SER A 5 -4.00 -18.20 -10.02
N ALA A 6 -3.37 -17.17 -9.45
CA ALA A 6 -2.42 -17.30 -8.34
C ALA A 6 -2.96 -18.26 -7.25
N PRO A 7 -2.10 -19.06 -6.59
CA PRO A 7 -2.52 -20.20 -5.78
C PRO A 7 -3.52 -19.77 -4.70
N GLY A 8 -4.77 -20.20 -4.87
CA GLY A 8 -5.84 -20.09 -3.86
C GLY A 8 -7.02 -19.16 -4.18
N ILE A 9 -6.99 -18.35 -5.24
CA ILE A 9 -8.08 -17.39 -5.54
C ILE A 9 -8.86 -17.81 -6.79
N ARG A 10 -10.17 -18.00 -6.64
CA ARG A 10 -11.08 -18.26 -7.76
C ARG A 10 -11.53 -16.93 -8.37
N LEU A 11 -11.29 -16.74 -9.66
CA LEU A 11 -11.79 -15.59 -10.41
C LEU A 11 -13.05 -15.97 -11.20
N GLU A 12 -13.94 -15.00 -11.33
CA GLU A 12 -15.21 -15.14 -12.03
C GLU A 12 -15.19 -14.32 -13.32
N SER A 13 -15.92 -14.79 -14.33
CA SER A 13 -15.94 -14.17 -15.66
C SER A 13 -17.21 -13.33 -15.79
N VAL A 14 -17.08 -12.11 -16.30
CA VAL A 14 -18.22 -11.22 -16.59
C VAL A 14 -18.13 -10.67 -18.01
N ARG A 15 -19.28 -10.48 -18.64
CA ARG A 15 -19.41 -9.85 -19.96
C ARG A 15 -20.49 -8.78 -19.90
N ARG A 16 -20.36 -7.72 -20.69
CA ARG A 16 -21.47 -6.77 -20.88
C ARG A 16 -22.65 -7.46 -21.57
N LYS A 17 -23.88 -7.10 -21.19
CA LYS A 17 -25.11 -7.59 -21.85
C LYS A 17 -25.18 -7.19 -23.32
N SER A 18 -24.58 -6.06 -23.67
CA SER A 18 -24.42 -5.61 -25.06
C SER A 18 -23.43 -6.45 -25.88
N GLY A 19 -22.80 -7.47 -25.27
CA GLY A 19 -21.74 -8.26 -25.87
C GLY A 19 -20.34 -7.67 -25.68
N GLY A 20 -19.38 -8.23 -26.40
CA GLY A 20 -17.96 -7.85 -26.34
C GLY A 20 -17.12 -8.80 -25.51
N ARG A 21 -15.99 -8.26 -25.02
CA ARG A 21 -14.96 -9.03 -24.30
C ARG A 21 -15.47 -9.57 -22.96
N ILE A 22 -14.91 -10.70 -22.57
CA ILE A 22 -15.09 -11.35 -21.28
C ILE A 22 -13.95 -10.93 -20.36
N HIS A 23 -14.32 -10.35 -19.23
CA HIS A 23 -13.41 -9.81 -18.22
C HIS A 23 -13.36 -10.73 -17.01
N LEU A 24 -12.28 -10.64 -16.22
CA LEU A 24 -12.19 -11.30 -14.92
C LEU A 24 -12.51 -10.32 -13.81
N THR A 25 -13.24 -10.79 -12.82
CA THR A 25 -13.47 -10.13 -11.53
C THR A 25 -13.11 -11.10 -10.41
N PRO A 26 -12.66 -10.61 -9.24
CA PRO A 26 -12.46 -11.48 -8.09
C PRO A 26 -13.75 -12.14 -7.61
N ARG A 27 -14.88 -11.40 -7.67
CA ARG A 27 -16.22 -11.90 -7.38
C ARG A 27 -17.28 -11.08 -8.10
N VAL A 28 -18.34 -11.72 -8.57
CA VAL A 28 -19.55 -11.07 -9.05
C VAL A 28 -20.45 -10.77 -7.86
N PRO A 29 -20.74 -9.49 -7.57
CA PRO A 29 -21.63 -9.14 -6.47
C PRO A 29 -23.07 -9.54 -6.81
N LYS A 30 -23.87 -9.87 -5.79
CA LYS A 30 -25.31 -10.18 -5.96
C LYS A 30 -26.12 -8.97 -6.44
N SER A 31 -25.65 -7.77 -6.11
CA SER A 31 -26.23 -6.49 -6.49
C SER A 31 -25.13 -5.43 -6.51
N GLY A 32 -25.27 -4.42 -7.36
CA GLY A 32 -24.30 -3.32 -7.47
C GLY A 32 -23.31 -3.47 -8.62
N PRO A 33 -22.42 -2.49 -8.80
CA PRO A 33 -21.44 -2.51 -9.87
C PRO A 33 -20.34 -3.54 -9.61
N VAL A 34 -19.74 -4.09 -10.66
CA VAL A 34 -18.58 -4.98 -10.57
C VAL A 34 -17.33 -4.29 -11.10
N THR A 35 -16.23 -4.42 -10.37
CA THR A 35 -14.91 -3.93 -10.78
C THR A 35 -14.10 -5.09 -11.35
N THR A 36 -13.79 -5.01 -12.64
CA THR A 36 -12.97 -6.02 -13.33
C THR A 36 -11.47 -5.81 -13.03
N LEU A 37 -10.67 -6.87 -13.16
CA LEU A 37 -9.21 -6.79 -12.95
C LEU A 37 -8.51 -5.78 -13.85
N CYS A 38 -9.08 -5.44 -15.02
CA CYS A 38 -8.53 -4.39 -15.89
C CYS A 38 -8.93 -2.96 -15.48
N GLY A 39 -9.67 -2.78 -14.38
CA GLY A 39 -10.08 -1.49 -13.84
C GLY A 39 -11.37 -0.93 -14.45
N GLN A 40 -12.17 -1.74 -15.16
CA GLN A 40 -13.49 -1.30 -15.60
C GLN A 40 -14.53 -1.56 -14.52
N ILE A 41 -15.38 -0.55 -14.30
CA ILE A 41 -16.59 -0.65 -13.49
C ILE A 41 -17.76 -0.91 -14.45
N LEU A 42 -18.50 -1.99 -14.20
CA LEU A 42 -19.72 -2.32 -14.95
C LEU A 42 -20.91 -2.19 -14.01
N ASP A 43 -21.88 -1.35 -14.35
CA ASP A 43 -23.10 -1.20 -13.56
C ASP A 43 -23.90 -2.52 -13.53
N SER A 44 -24.61 -2.78 -12.43
CA SER A 44 -25.41 -4.00 -12.19
C SER A 44 -26.35 -4.37 -13.35
N SER A 45 -26.91 -3.39 -14.04
CA SER A 45 -27.83 -3.60 -15.16
C SER A 45 -27.11 -3.97 -16.47
N THR A 46 -25.80 -3.74 -16.57
CA THR A 46 -25.03 -3.76 -17.82
C THR A 46 -24.17 -5.00 -18.03
N TYR A 47 -24.00 -5.86 -17.02
CA TYR A 47 -23.18 -7.06 -17.11
C TYR A 47 -23.96 -8.34 -16.76
N VAL A 48 -23.37 -9.47 -17.14
CA VAL A 48 -23.78 -10.83 -16.74
C VAL A 48 -22.55 -11.64 -16.36
N GLU A 49 -22.71 -12.52 -15.38
CA GLU A 49 -21.74 -13.59 -15.13
C GLU A 49 -21.80 -14.60 -16.29
N VAL A 50 -20.65 -15.11 -16.69
CA VAL A 50 -20.51 -16.07 -17.79
C VAL A 50 -19.59 -17.21 -17.36
N GLU A 51 -19.75 -18.39 -17.95
CA GLU A 51 -18.88 -19.54 -17.66
C GLU A 51 -17.65 -19.59 -18.59
N GLU A 52 -17.74 -18.88 -19.71
CA GLU A 52 -16.70 -18.78 -20.72
C GLU A 52 -15.40 -18.18 -20.16
N ALA A 53 -14.28 -18.60 -20.74
CA ALA A 53 -12.97 -18.08 -20.38
C ALA A 53 -12.84 -16.61 -20.77
N ALA A 54 -12.17 -15.82 -19.94
CA ALA A 54 -11.88 -14.43 -20.24
C ALA A 54 -10.98 -14.29 -21.48
N ASP A 55 -11.31 -13.34 -22.35
CA ASP A 55 -10.55 -12.97 -23.56
C ASP A 55 -9.84 -11.61 -23.40
N CYS A 56 -10.13 -10.88 -22.31
CA CYS A 56 -9.48 -9.61 -22.02
C CYS A 56 -8.01 -9.82 -21.65
N ALA A 57 -7.10 -9.50 -22.58
CA ALA A 57 -5.64 -9.63 -22.39
C ALA A 57 -5.12 -8.98 -21.09
N ASN A 58 -5.67 -7.83 -20.69
CA ASN A 58 -5.30 -7.17 -19.44
C ASN A 58 -5.75 -7.96 -18.21
N CYS A 59 -6.95 -8.54 -18.22
CA CYS A 59 -7.43 -9.40 -17.14
C CYS A 59 -6.58 -10.67 -17.02
N ILE A 60 -6.27 -11.32 -18.15
CA ILE A 60 -5.43 -12.53 -18.19
C ILE A 60 -4.02 -12.27 -17.66
N ARG A 61 -3.42 -11.12 -18.00
CA ARG A 61 -2.11 -10.75 -17.48
C ARG A 61 -2.14 -10.50 -15.98
N ARG A 62 -3.17 -9.80 -15.49
CA ARG A 62 -3.31 -9.43 -14.07
C ARG A 62 -3.75 -10.59 -13.18
N SER A 63 -4.41 -11.62 -13.72
CA SER A 63 -4.84 -12.81 -12.97
C SER A 63 -3.70 -13.73 -12.53
N ARG A 64 -2.47 -13.47 -12.99
CA ARG A 64 -1.25 -14.18 -12.58
C ARG A 64 -0.52 -13.49 -11.43
N ASP A 65 -0.97 -12.31 -11.01
CA ASP A 65 -0.32 -11.48 -9.98
C ASP A 65 -1.21 -11.41 -8.73
N ALA A 66 -0.80 -12.12 -7.67
CA ALA A 66 -1.53 -12.20 -6.41
C ALA A 66 -1.76 -10.83 -5.74
N SER A 67 -0.83 -9.89 -5.91
CA SER A 67 -0.95 -8.55 -5.31
C SER A 67 -2.07 -7.75 -5.97
N ARG A 68 -2.19 -7.86 -7.30
CA ARG A 68 -3.23 -7.15 -8.07
C ARG A 68 -4.63 -7.71 -7.87
N ILE A 69 -4.72 -9.02 -7.67
CA ILE A 69 -6.00 -9.67 -7.37
C ILE A 69 -6.50 -9.22 -6.00
N SER A 70 -5.59 -9.14 -5.01
CA SER A 70 -5.92 -8.65 -3.66
C SER A 70 -6.43 -7.20 -3.70
N SER A 71 -5.79 -6.31 -4.47
CA SER A 71 -6.27 -4.92 -4.61
C SER A 71 -7.68 -4.83 -5.22
N ALA A 72 -7.98 -5.62 -6.25
CA ALA A 72 -9.29 -5.61 -6.89
C ALA A 72 -10.41 -6.12 -5.96
N PHE A 73 -10.11 -7.01 -5.00
CA PHE A 73 -11.07 -7.42 -3.96
C PHE A 73 -11.44 -6.26 -3.02
N PHE A 74 -10.47 -5.41 -2.65
CA PHE A 74 -10.71 -4.29 -1.74
C PHE A 74 -11.41 -3.10 -2.40
N GLU A 75 -11.35 -3.01 -3.74
CA GLU A 75 -12.09 -2.01 -4.53
C GLU A 75 -13.58 -2.37 -4.70
N GLN A 76 -14.01 -3.56 -4.25
CA GLN A 76 -15.42 -3.96 -4.18
C GLN A 76 -15.99 -3.65 -2.78
N GLU A 77 -17.28 -3.31 -2.72
CA GLU A 77 -17.98 -2.80 -1.52
C GLU A 77 -17.79 -3.73 -0.30
N GLU A 78 -17.80 -5.05 -0.51
CA GLU A 78 -17.63 -6.04 0.54
C GLU A 78 -16.19 -6.11 1.11
N GLY A 79 -15.17 -5.79 0.30
CA GLY A 79 -13.78 -5.72 0.77
C GLY A 79 -13.56 -4.52 1.69
N SER A 80 -14.23 -3.41 1.40
CA SER A 80 -14.25 -2.24 2.27
C SER A 80 -15.00 -2.50 3.59
N GLU A 81 -16.06 -3.31 3.54
CA GLU A 81 -16.83 -3.74 4.71
C GLU A 81 -16.03 -4.69 5.62
N LEU A 82 -15.31 -5.65 5.04
CA LEU A 82 -14.41 -6.54 5.81
C LEU A 82 -13.28 -5.78 6.49
N LEU A 83 -12.71 -4.77 5.83
CA LEU A 83 -11.71 -3.89 6.42
C LEU A 83 -12.33 -3.08 7.57
N ARG A 84 -13.53 -2.55 7.38
CA ARG A 84 -14.28 -1.81 8.41
C ARG A 84 -14.54 -2.67 9.64
N LEU A 85 -15.04 -3.89 9.46
CA LEU A 85 -15.28 -4.86 10.55
C LEU A 85 -13.98 -5.24 11.27
N SER A 86 -12.88 -5.42 10.54
CA SER A 86 -11.56 -5.71 11.13
C SER A 86 -11.04 -4.53 11.97
N LEU A 87 -11.26 -3.29 11.52
CA LEU A 87 -10.92 -2.08 12.28
C LEU A 87 -11.80 -1.90 13.52
N GLU A 88 -13.09 -2.24 13.43
CA GLU A 88 -14.00 -2.25 14.58
C GLU A 88 -13.54 -3.26 15.63
N GLN A 89 -13.19 -4.49 15.25
CA GLN A 89 -12.64 -5.49 16.17
C GLN A 89 -11.31 -5.06 16.80
N ALA A 90 -10.45 -4.38 16.04
CA ALA A 90 -9.18 -3.84 16.54
C ALA A 90 -9.38 -2.72 17.58
N ARG A 91 -10.45 -1.90 17.44
CA ARG A 91 -10.79 -0.84 18.41
C ARG A 91 -11.22 -1.40 19.77
N PHE A 92 -11.83 -2.58 19.81
CA PHE A 92 -12.25 -3.22 21.07
C PHE A 92 -11.13 -3.99 21.79
N ARG A 93 -9.98 -4.23 21.14
CA ARG A 93 -8.78 -4.73 21.82
C ARG A 93 -8.10 -3.59 22.56
N LYS A 94 -8.53 -3.35 23.80
CA LYS A 94 -7.86 -2.48 24.77
C LYS A 94 -6.40 -2.93 24.90
N PRO A 95 -5.38 -2.07 24.65
CA PRO A 95 -4.01 -2.44 24.96
C PRO A 95 -3.90 -2.69 26.47
N ALA A 96 -3.28 -3.81 26.84
CA ALA A 96 -3.05 -4.15 28.24
C ALA A 96 -2.31 -2.99 28.93
N PRO A 97 -2.75 -2.54 30.12
CA PRO A 97 -2.00 -1.54 30.87
C PRO A 97 -0.63 -2.11 31.21
N ARG A 98 0.43 -1.39 30.87
CA ARG A 98 1.78 -1.70 31.34
C ARG A 98 1.85 -1.29 32.80
N ASP A 99 1.72 -2.26 33.70
CA ASP A 99 2.15 -2.08 35.08
C ASP A 99 3.65 -1.83 35.10
N THR A 100 4.04 -0.66 35.59
CA THR A 100 5.42 -0.36 35.97
C THR A 100 5.43 -0.08 37.46
N PRO A 101 6.21 -0.79 38.29
CA PRO A 101 6.51 -0.31 39.62
C PRO A 101 7.56 0.79 39.48
N ALA A 102 7.21 1.97 39.99
CA ALA A 102 8.14 3.08 40.17
C ALA A 102 9.22 2.69 41.18
N SER A 103 10.49 2.80 40.79
CA SER A 103 11.59 2.90 41.74
C SER A 103 12.46 4.08 41.35
N ALA A 104 12.37 5.12 42.18
CA ALA A 104 13.07 6.37 42.03
C ALA A 104 14.57 6.21 42.37
N LYS A 105 15.44 6.68 41.47
CA LYS A 105 16.76 7.24 41.80
C LYS A 105 17.07 8.37 40.81
N PRO A 106 17.41 9.59 41.27
CA PRO A 106 17.88 10.64 40.37
C PRO A 106 19.36 10.36 40.07
N SER A 107 19.62 9.66 38.97
CA SER A 107 20.94 9.67 38.35
C SER A 107 20.87 10.63 37.18
N ALA A 108 21.61 11.72 37.26
CA ALA A 108 21.83 12.66 36.17
C ALA A 108 22.43 11.90 34.97
N ARG A 109 21.57 11.33 34.13
CA ARG A 109 21.98 10.89 32.81
C ARG A 109 22.26 12.16 32.01
N PRO A 110 23.41 12.26 31.33
CA PRO A 110 23.60 13.32 30.35
C PRO A 110 22.39 13.30 29.42
N VAL A 111 21.86 14.48 29.10
CA VAL A 111 20.93 14.61 27.97
C VAL A 111 21.69 14.08 26.77
N VAL A 112 21.42 12.82 26.42
CA VAL A 112 21.86 12.26 25.14
C VAL A 112 21.01 13.00 24.15
N VAL A 113 21.54 14.13 23.67
CA VAL A 113 21.07 14.79 22.46
C VAL A 113 20.92 13.66 21.45
N PRO A 114 19.71 13.41 20.92
CA PRO A 114 19.52 12.37 19.92
C PRO A 114 20.56 12.63 18.85
N PRO A 115 21.39 11.64 18.47
CA PRO A 115 22.39 11.84 17.43
C PRO A 115 21.69 12.48 16.24
N ALA A 116 22.33 13.50 15.67
CA ALA A 116 21.86 14.12 14.44
C ALA A 116 21.50 12.98 13.47
N PRO A 117 20.32 13.04 12.81
CA PRO A 117 19.89 11.97 11.94
C PRO A 117 21.03 11.67 10.97
N ALA A 118 21.47 10.40 10.95
CA ALA A 118 22.57 9.97 10.12
C ALA A 118 22.31 10.44 8.69
N VAL A 119 23.25 11.20 8.15
CA VAL A 119 23.26 11.52 6.73
C VAL A 119 23.52 10.18 6.03
N PRO A 120 22.64 9.73 5.12
CA PRO A 120 22.81 8.45 4.47
C PRO A 120 24.14 8.43 3.72
N ASP A 121 24.86 7.31 3.82
CA ASP A 121 26.20 7.16 3.26
C ASP A 121 26.13 6.96 1.73
N GLN A 122 24.98 6.50 1.19
CA GLN A 122 24.79 6.25 -0.24
C GLN A 122 23.38 6.60 -0.76
N VAL A 123 23.32 6.84 -2.07
CA VAL A 123 22.11 7.16 -2.85
C VAL A 123 21.10 6.00 -2.79
N GLY A 124 19.83 6.32 -2.51
CA GLY A 124 18.75 5.33 -2.40
C GLY A 124 18.60 4.72 -1.00
N GLU A 125 19.37 5.19 -0.01
CA GLU A 125 19.23 4.75 1.36
C GLU A 125 18.08 5.49 2.08
N LEU A 126 17.17 4.72 2.67
CA LEU A 126 16.13 5.26 3.54
C LEU A 126 16.74 5.57 4.90
N VAL A 127 16.63 6.82 5.35
CA VAL A 127 16.96 7.15 6.74
C VAL A 127 15.84 6.63 7.63
N THR A 128 16.03 5.42 8.18
CA THR A 128 15.01 4.69 8.93
C THR A 128 14.74 5.22 10.34
N LEU A 129 15.43 6.28 10.77
CA LEU A 129 15.29 6.84 12.10
C LEU A 129 13.86 7.38 12.32
N GLY A 130 13.07 6.65 13.11
CA GLY A 130 11.67 6.98 13.42
C GLY A 130 10.63 6.25 12.57
N PHE A 131 11.04 5.50 11.53
CA PHE A 131 10.15 4.60 10.79
C PHE A 131 9.96 3.28 11.56
N LYS A 132 8.76 2.70 11.46
CA LYS A 132 8.48 1.32 11.91
C LYS A 132 8.61 0.37 10.73
N ALA A 133 9.35 -0.72 10.89
CA ALA A 133 9.38 -1.78 9.89
C ALA A 133 7.99 -2.41 9.75
N ALA A 134 7.50 -2.55 8.51
CA ALA A 134 6.16 -3.04 8.19
C ALA A 134 6.18 -4.27 7.27
N GLY A 135 7.36 -4.73 6.85
CA GLY A 135 7.53 -5.90 5.99
C GLY A 135 8.92 -5.95 5.38
N ASN A 136 9.15 -6.92 4.48
CA ASN A 136 10.44 -7.07 3.82
C ASN A 136 10.69 -5.90 2.85
N GLY A 137 11.50 -4.93 3.29
CA GLY A 137 11.79 -3.73 2.47
C GLY A 137 10.67 -2.69 2.51
N VAL A 138 9.84 -2.71 3.55
CA VAL A 138 8.73 -1.76 3.72
C VAL A 138 8.81 -1.11 5.11
N TRP A 139 8.70 0.21 5.12
CA TRP A 139 8.77 1.04 6.32
C TRP A 139 7.57 1.97 6.40
N ARG A 140 7.12 2.27 7.61
CA ARG A 140 5.99 3.16 7.88
C ARG A 140 6.40 4.30 8.79
N SER A 141 6.14 5.53 8.39
CA SER A 141 6.35 6.72 9.23
C SER A 141 5.25 6.87 10.28
N PRO A 142 5.48 7.66 11.36
CA PRO A 142 4.45 8.03 12.32
C PRO A 142 3.21 8.70 11.68
N GLY A 143 3.41 9.52 10.67
CA GLY A 143 2.35 10.18 9.90
C GLY A 143 1.61 9.25 8.92
N GLY A 144 1.93 7.96 8.91
CA GLY A 144 1.21 6.96 8.14
C GLY A 144 1.73 6.74 6.71
N VAL A 145 2.83 7.38 6.34
CA VAL A 145 3.46 7.22 5.03
C VAL A 145 4.14 5.86 4.95
N VAL A 146 3.92 5.13 3.85
CA VAL A 146 4.56 3.85 3.58
C VAL A 146 5.63 4.03 2.51
N VAL A 147 6.85 3.60 2.81
CA VAL A 147 7.99 3.63 1.89
C VAL A 147 8.42 2.21 1.58
N ARG A 148 8.51 1.88 0.29
CA ARG A 148 9.07 0.61 -0.18
C ARG A 148 10.44 0.84 -0.80
N MET A 149 11.38 0.00 -0.42
CA MET A 149 12.70 -0.07 -1.01
C MET A 149 12.85 -1.35 -1.83
N ALA A 150 13.61 -1.28 -2.91
CA ALA A 150 13.97 -2.37 -3.81
C ALA A 150 15.50 -2.56 -3.83
N GLY A 151 15.98 -3.56 -4.58
CA GLY A 151 17.39 -3.95 -4.63
C GLY A 151 17.71 -5.15 -3.72
N LYS A 152 18.84 -5.81 -3.96
CA LYS A 152 19.22 -7.04 -3.23
C LYS A 152 19.50 -6.77 -1.74
N GLY A 153 19.86 -5.55 -1.38
CA GLY A 153 20.05 -5.07 0.00
C GLY A 153 19.04 -4.02 0.44
N LYS A 154 17.95 -3.80 -0.32
CA LYS A 154 16.96 -2.72 -0.07
C LYS A 154 17.58 -1.31 -0.17
N GLU A 155 18.61 -1.16 -1.01
CA GLU A 155 19.36 0.09 -1.18
C GLU A 155 18.73 1.10 -2.16
N LYS A 156 17.53 0.85 -2.71
CA LYS A 156 16.90 1.75 -3.69
C LYS A 156 15.48 2.11 -3.32
N PHE A 157 15.17 3.41 -3.26
CA PHE A 157 13.80 3.88 -3.17
C PHE A 157 12.98 3.38 -4.38
N ALA A 158 11.83 2.76 -4.12
CA ALA A 158 10.98 2.20 -5.16
C ALA A 158 9.59 2.86 -5.21
N GLU A 159 8.97 3.08 -4.06
CA GLU A 159 7.61 3.61 -3.98
C GLU A 159 7.35 4.31 -2.65
N LEU A 160 6.51 5.34 -2.69
CA LEU A 160 5.90 5.97 -1.52
C LEU A 160 4.38 5.94 -1.69
N VAL A 161 3.67 5.49 -0.65
CA VAL A 161 2.21 5.50 -0.58
C VAL A 161 1.78 6.36 0.60
N PHE A 162 0.94 7.35 0.33
CA PHE A 162 0.38 8.23 1.35
C PHE A 162 -1.04 8.63 0.95
N ASP A 163 -1.97 8.49 1.88
CA ASP A 163 -3.35 8.94 1.73
C ASP A 163 -3.45 10.38 2.26
N GLY A 164 -3.28 11.34 1.36
CA GLY A 164 -3.31 12.76 1.68
C GLY A 164 -2.65 13.62 0.61
N ALA A 165 -2.64 14.94 0.84
CA ALA A 165 -2.04 15.87 -0.09
C ALA A 165 -0.52 15.66 -0.19
N VAL A 166 -0.02 15.58 -1.43
CA VAL A 166 1.42 15.58 -1.73
C VAL A 166 1.79 16.94 -2.29
N VAL A 167 2.78 17.60 -1.68
CA VAL A 167 3.30 18.89 -2.14
C VAL A 167 4.58 18.64 -2.91
N ALA A 168 4.56 18.93 -4.21
CA ALA A 168 5.76 18.91 -5.06
C ALA A 168 6.34 20.32 -5.17
N THR A 169 7.62 20.47 -4.88
CA THR A 169 8.37 21.72 -4.99
C THR A 169 9.53 21.50 -5.97
N ARG A 170 9.58 22.30 -7.04
CA ARG A 170 10.73 22.28 -7.95
C ARG A 170 11.93 22.95 -7.27
N LEU A 171 13.09 22.33 -7.34
CA LEU A 171 14.38 22.88 -6.94
C LEU A 171 15.21 23.18 -8.19
N ASP A 172 16.27 23.97 -8.05
CA ASP A 172 17.13 24.34 -9.19
C ASP A 172 17.80 23.12 -9.84
N ASP A 173 18.06 22.08 -9.05
CA ASP A 173 18.73 20.84 -9.45
C ASP A 173 17.85 19.58 -9.33
N GLY A 174 16.53 19.76 -9.13
CA GLY A 174 15.61 18.63 -9.08
C GLY A 174 14.23 18.92 -8.47
N MET A 175 13.74 18.01 -7.63
CA MET A 175 12.38 18.05 -7.09
C MET A 175 12.31 17.55 -5.66
N ARG A 176 11.61 18.29 -4.80
CA ARG A 176 11.24 17.88 -3.46
C ARG A 176 9.77 17.49 -3.42
N LEU A 177 9.46 16.30 -2.94
CA LEU A 177 8.10 15.84 -2.65
C LEU A 177 7.89 15.77 -1.15
N ARG A 178 6.76 16.27 -0.67
CA ARG A 178 6.34 16.15 0.72
C ARG A 178 5.03 15.38 0.78
N ALA A 179 5.04 14.28 1.50
CA ALA A 179 3.87 13.46 1.78
C ALA A 179 3.75 13.30 3.30
N GLY A 180 2.79 13.99 3.92
CA GLY A 180 2.61 13.98 5.37
C GLY A 180 3.87 14.45 6.13
N ASP A 181 4.44 13.55 6.93
CA ASP A 181 5.66 13.73 7.71
C ASP A 181 6.93 13.26 6.97
N VAL A 182 6.82 12.76 5.73
CA VAL A 182 7.96 12.33 4.93
C VAL A 182 8.26 13.33 3.83
N GLU A 183 9.54 13.58 3.64
CA GLU A 183 10.08 14.37 2.55
C GLU A 183 11.01 13.51 1.70
N VAL A 184 10.81 13.58 0.39
CA VAL A 184 11.65 12.96 -0.62
C VAL A 184 12.32 14.09 -1.40
N THR A 185 13.65 14.11 -1.47
CA THR A 185 14.38 15.05 -2.32
C THR A 185 15.04 14.29 -3.44
N ASN A 186 14.79 14.70 -4.68
CA ASN A 186 15.51 14.25 -5.86
C ASN A 186 16.40 15.40 -6.35
N THR A 187 17.70 15.20 -6.43
CA THR A 187 18.66 16.16 -6.98
C THR A 187 19.53 15.43 -8.00
N ALA A 188 19.57 15.91 -9.25
CA ALA A 188 20.38 15.32 -10.33
C ALA A 188 20.18 13.79 -10.57
N GLY A 189 19.03 13.23 -10.17
CA GLY A 189 18.75 11.78 -10.26
C GLY A 189 18.90 11.03 -8.93
N ASP A 190 19.42 11.68 -7.89
CA ASP A 190 19.66 11.10 -6.57
C ASP A 190 18.47 11.30 -5.65
N VAL A 191 17.88 10.22 -5.14
CA VAL A 191 16.67 10.25 -4.29
C VAL A 191 17.01 9.99 -2.83
N GLN A 192 16.67 10.94 -1.96
CA GLN A 192 16.78 10.85 -0.50
C GLN A 192 15.40 10.88 0.16
N VAL A 193 15.17 10.05 1.17
CA VAL A 193 13.88 9.97 1.89
C VAL A 193 14.08 10.15 3.39
N ARG A 194 13.35 11.09 3.99
CA ARG A 194 13.49 11.46 5.41
C ARG A 194 12.16 11.78 6.09
N ILE A 195 12.05 11.53 7.39
CA ILE A 195 10.98 12.13 8.21
C ILE A 195 11.35 13.59 8.50
N LYS A 196 10.42 14.50 8.24
CA LYS A 196 10.48 15.88 8.67
C LYS A 196 10.14 15.93 10.16
N ARG A 197 11.13 16.31 10.98
CA ARG A 197 10.86 16.71 12.36
C ARG A 197 10.15 18.07 12.33
N SER A 198 8.99 18.13 12.99
CA SER A 198 8.29 19.37 13.36
C SER A 198 9.10 20.17 14.36
#